data_AF-A0A535AWM4-F1
#
_entry.id   AF-A0A535AWM4-F1
#
_cell.length_a   1.000
_cell.length_b   1.000
_cell.length_c   1.000
_cell.angle_alpha   90.00
_cell.angle_beta   90.00
_cell.angle_gamma   90.00
#
_symmetry.space_group_name_H-M   'P 1'
#
loop_
_entity.id
_entity.type
_entity.pdbx_description
1 polymer ?
#
loop_
_entity_poly.entity_id
_entity_poly.type
_entity_poly.pdbx_seq_one_letter_code
_entity_poly.pdbx_strand_id
1 'polypeptide(L)'
;MNARVNVYAIMRDDPKAALAEAIKRGNAYAQAGADCIFYLGVSDRDTLATLVKEVAAPVSAFAVADTPSVAELQEIGVARVSYGSAFQRFALSALKRLAEGIREAGGHAAMREAMTSRELQEMLRGAAIIGRQSQRHLGVRALHDHPHADGYAARSRAAARPGVEFARAYRQPPQGRCAITLLHGIAAARR
;
A
#
# COMPACT_ATOMS: atom_id res chain seq x y z
N MET A 1 -8.92 18.54 -13.56
CA MET A 1 -9.59 18.64 -12.24
C MET A 1 -10.60 17.51 -12.09
N ASN A 2 -10.55 16.75 -10.98
CA ASN A 2 -11.56 15.74 -10.64
C ASN A 2 -12.51 16.33 -9.57
N ALA A 3 -13.70 16.76 -9.98
CA ALA A 3 -14.64 17.46 -9.12
C ALA A 3 -15.48 16.47 -8.32
N ARG A 4 -15.51 16.63 -6.99
CA ARG A 4 -16.15 15.68 -6.08
C ARG A 4 -17.58 16.08 -5.73
N VAL A 5 -18.50 15.13 -5.84
CA VAL A 5 -19.90 15.25 -5.43
C VAL A 5 -20.16 14.31 -4.26
N ASN A 6 -20.63 14.86 -3.13
CA ASN A 6 -20.84 14.12 -1.86
C ASN A 6 -22.33 14.00 -1.48
N VAL A 7 -23.23 14.11 -2.43
CA VAL A 7 -24.68 14.17 -2.17
C VAL A 7 -25.16 12.92 -1.41
N TYR A 8 -24.68 11.73 -1.78
CA TYR A 8 -25.03 10.46 -1.12
C TYR A 8 -24.56 10.34 0.33
N ALA A 9 -23.57 11.15 0.76
CA ALA A 9 -23.18 11.19 2.17
C ALA A 9 -24.16 12.00 3.03
N ILE A 10 -24.89 12.94 2.42
CA ILE A 10 -25.77 13.91 3.08
C ILE A 10 -27.23 13.47 2.96
N MET A 11 -27.66 13.04 1.77
CA MET A 11 -29.06 12.68 1.46
C MET A 11 -29.29 11.17 1.52
N ARG A 12 -28.93 10.55 2.65
CA ARG A 12 -28.95 9.08 2.80
C ARG A 12 -30.35 8.48 2.78
N ASP A 13 -31.33 9.25 3.25
CA ASP A 13 -32.70 8.76 3.45
C ASP A 13 -33.57 8.87 2.17
N ASP A 14 -33.07 9.53 1.12
CA ASP A 14 -33.75 9.65 -0.17
C ASP A 14 -32.79 9.45 -1.35
N PRO A 15 -32.56 8.17 -1.75
CA PRO A 15 -31.66 7.84 -2.85
C PRO A 15 -32.07 8.45 -4.20
N LYS A 16 -33.37 8.68 -4.43
CA LYS A 16 -33.87 9.24 -5.70
C LYS A 16 -33.56 10.73 -5.78
N ALA A 17 -33.84 11.47 -4.70
CA ALA A 17 -33.48 12.88 -4.64
C ALA A 17 -31.95 13.05 -4.65
N ALA A 18 -31.20 12.14 -4.01
CA ALA A 18 -29.75 12.14 -4.05
C ALA A 18 -29.21 11.99 -5.48
N LEU A 19 -29.76 11.08 -6.28
CA LEU A 19 -29.37 10.89 -7.68
C LEU A 19 -29.65 12.13 -8.54
N ALA A 20 -30.85 12.72 -8.41
CA ALA A 20 -31.20 13.92 -9.16
C ALA A 20 -30.25 15.10 -8.85
N GLU A 21 -29.94 15.33 -7.57
CA GLU A 21 -29.01 16.38 -7.15
C GLU A 21 -27.56 16.05 -7.54
N ALA A 22 -27.17 14.77 -7.53
CA ALA A 22 -25.86 14.30 -7.96
C ALA A 22 -25.61 14.56 -9.46
N ILE A 23 -26.62 14.30 -10.32
CA ILE A 23 -26.56 14.60 -11.75
C ILE A 23 -26.48 16.10 -11.98
N LYS A 24 -27.35 16.88 -11.33
CA LYS A 24 -27.37 18.35 -11.44
C LYS A 24 -26.01 18.96 -11.09
N ARG A 25 -25.41 18.55 -9.97
CA ARG A 25 -24.07 19.03 -9.56
C ARG A 25 -22.97 18.55 -10.49
N GLY A 26 -23.01 17.29 -10.91
CA GLY A 26 -22.03 16.75 -11.86
C GLY A 26 -21.99 17.54 -13.15
N ASN A 27 -23.14 17.83 -13.73
CA ASN A 27 -23.25 18.63 -14.95
C ASN A 27 -22.83 20.09 -14.74
N ALA A 28 -23.19 20.71 -13.61
CA ALA A 28 -22.73 22.05 -13.28
C ALA A 28 -21.19 22.11 -13.16
N TYR A 29 -20.57 21.10 -12.57
CA TYR A 29 -19.11 21.02 -12.45
C TYR A 29 -18.43 20.72 -13.79
N ALA A 30 -19.04 19.88 -14.64
CA ALA A 30 -18.58 19.65 -16.00
C ALA A 30 -18.60 20.95 -16.83
N GLN A 31 -19.68 21.73 -16.75
CA GLN A 31 -19.79 23.05 -17.39
C GLN A 31 -18.75 24.05 -16.86
N ALA A 32 -18.37 23.94 -15.60
CA ALA A 32 -17.28 24.73 -15.01
C ALA A 32 -15.87 24.25 -15.40
N GLY A 33 -15.74 23.22 -16.25
CA GLY A 33 -14.46 22.71 -16.75
C GLY A 33 -13.86 21.55 -15.95
N ALA A 34 -14.66 20.81 -15.19
CA ALA A 34 -14.18 19.57 -14.58
C ALA A 34 -13.93 18.48 -15.63
N ASP A 35 -12.71 17.93 -15.65
CA ASP A 35 -12.32 16.84 -16.57
C ASP A 35 -12.91 15.48 -16.17
N CYS A 36 -13.37 15.35 -14.93
CA CYS A 36 -13.93 14.13 -14.37
C CYS A 36 -14.77 14.45 -13.13
N ILE A 37 -15.85 13.70 -12.92
CA ILE A 37 -16.73 13.84 -11.75
C ILE A 37 -16.60 12.61 -10.86
N PHE A 38 -16.25 12.83 -9.60
CA PHE A 38 -16.10 11.79 -8.59
C PHE A 38 -17.30 11.74 -7.65
N TYR A 39 -18.00 10.62 -7.63
CA TYR A 39 -19.14 10.39 -6.75
C TYR A 39 -18.73 9.53 -5.56
N LEU A 40 -18.77 10.10 -4.35
CA LEU A 40 -18.56 9.32 -3.13
C LEU A 40 -19.90 8.79 -2.59
N GLY A 41 -19.90 7.51 -2.21
CA GLY A 41 -21.05 6.87 -1.55
C GLY A 41 -22.00 6.15 -2.50
N VAL A 42 -21.58 5.93 -3.74
CA VAL A 42 -22.31 5.13 -4.74
C VAL A 42 -21.53 3.86 -5.00
N SER A 43 -22.16 2.71 -4.77
CA SER A 43 -21.56 1.39 -4.99
C SER A 43 -22.42 0.47 -5.83
N ASP A 44 -23.68 0.79 -6.09
CA ASP A 44 -24.55 -0.04 -6.93
C ASP A 44 -24.36 0.24 -8.42
N ARG A 45 -24.48 -0.81 -9.23
CA ARG A 45 -24.25 -0.76 -10.68
C ARG A 45 -25.21 0.19 -11.40
N ASP A 46 -26.49 0.16 -11.05
CA ASP A 46 -27.55 0.86 -11.79
C ASP A 46 -27.46 2.38 -11.61
N THR A 47 -27.16 2.83 -10.39
CA THR A 47 -26.90 4.25 -10.11
C THR A 47 -25.64 4.73 -10.82
N LEU A 48 -24.55 3.94 -10.80
CA LEU A 48 -23.33 4.29 -11.53
C LEU A 48 -23.55 4.37 -13.04
N ALA A 49 -24.29 3.41 -13.62
CA ALA A 49 -24.64 3.42 -15.04
C ALA A 49 -25.48 4.64 -15.41
N THR A 50 -26.43 5.02 -14.54
CA THR A 50 -27.23 6.24 -14.72
C THR A 50 -26.37 7.50 -14.67
N LEU A 51 -25.44 7.59 -13.71
CA LEU A 51 -24.51 8.72 -13.61
C LEU A 51 -23.61 8.82 -14.85
N VAL A 52 -23.08 7.70 -15.35
CA VAL A 52 -22.27 7.69 -16.59
C VAL A 52 -23.08 8.20 -17.77
N LYS A 53 -24.35 7.82 -17.87
CA LYS A 53 -25.22 8.21 -18.98
C LYS A 53 -25.61 9.70 -18.93
N GLU A 54 -25.94 10.22 -17.75
CA GLU A 54 -26.61 11.52 -17.60
C GLU A 54 -25.63 12.67 -17.28
N VAL A 55 -24.36 12.37 -16.98
CA VAL A 55 -23.33 13.37 -16.66
C VAL A 55 -22.44 13.63 -17.87
N ALA A 56 -22.34 14.90 -18.28
CA ALA A 56 -21.57 15.35 -19.44
C ALA A 56 -20.05 15.42 -19.19
N ALA A 57 -19.51 14.47 -18.42
CA ALA A 57 -18.08 14.32 -18.13
C ALA A 57 -17.77 12.88 -17.67
N PRO A 58 -16.52 12.40 -17.83
CA PRO A 58 -16.10 11.09 -17.34
C PRO A 58 -16.40 10.89 -15.84
N VAL A 59 -16.97 9.74 -15.49
CA VAL A 59 -17.34 9.41 -14.10
C VAL A 59 -16.23 8.63 -13.41
N SER A 60 -15.91 9.04 -12.18
CA SER A 60 -15.04 8.31 -11.25
C SER A 60 -15.83 7.73 -10.07
N ALA A 61 -15.62 6.44 -9.82
CA ALA A 61 -16.23 5.69 -8.73
C ALA A 61 -15.24 5.49 -7.56
N PHE A 62 -15.78 5.30 -6.34
CA PHE A 62 -15.03 4.87 -5.17
C PHE A 62 -15.33 3.41 -4.87
N ALA A 63 -14.32 2.54 -4.99
CA ALA A 63 -14.50 1.11 -4.74
C ALA A 63 -14.58 0.79 -3.25
N VAL A 64 -15.63 0.04 -2.90
CA VAL A 64 -15.81 -0.67 -1.61
C VAL A 64 -16.08 -2.15 -1.91
N ALA A 65 -16.24 -2.96 -0.87
CA ALA A 65 -16.43 -4.41 -1.02
C ALA A 65 -17.63 -4.78 -1.90
N ASP A 66 -18.72 -4.01 -1.82
CA ASP A 66 -19.96 -4.26 -2.55
C ASP A 66 -20.02 -3.55 -3.92
N THR A 67 -18.94 -2.90 -4.34
CA THR A 67 -18.86 -2.30 -5.68
C THR A 67 -18.70 -3.39 -6.74
N PRO A 68 -19.32 -3.26 -7.94
CA PRO A 68 -19.07 -4.14 -9.06
C PRO A 68 -17.58 -4.29 -9.37
N SER A 69 -17.22 -5.41 -10.00
CA SER A 69 -15.86 -5.65 -10.44
C SER A 69 -15.38 -4.55 -11.39
N VAL A 70 -14.06 -4.39 -11.49
CA VAL A 70 -13.46 -3.40 -12.42
C VAL A 70 -13.93 -3.63 -13.86
N ALA A 71 -14.12 -4.89 -14.27
CA ALA A 71 -14.65 -5.24 -15.58
C ALA A 71 -16.08 -4.74 -15.77
N GLU A 72 -16.98 -4.99 -14.81
CA GLU A 72 -18.36 -4.51 -14.88
C GLU A 72 -18.46 -2.98 -14.84
N LEU A 73 -17.59 -2.32 -14.06
CA LEU A 73 -17.48 -0.85 -14.03
C LEU A 73 -17.02 -0.29 -15.38
N GLN A 74 -16.08 -0.97 -16.04
CA GLN A 74 -15.61 -0.60 -17.37
C GLN A 74 -16.72 -0.77 -18.42
N GLU A 75 -17.49 -1.86 -18.35
CA GLU A 75 -18.62 -2.13 -19.25
C GLU A 75 -19.68 -1.02 -19.20
N ILE A 76 -19.98 -0.50 -18.00
CA ILE A 76 -20.94 0.60 -17.83
C ILE A 76 -20.33 1.99 -18.09
N GLY A 77 -19.05 2.07 -18.49
CA GLY A 77 -18.38 3.31 -18.89
C GLY A 77 -17.79 4.16 -17.76
N VAL A 78 -17.55 3.58 -16.57
CA VAL A 78 -16.78 4.28 -15.52
C VAL A 78 -15.34 4.49 -15.99
N ALA A 79 -14.89 5.75 -15.96
CA ALA A 79 -13.58 6.13 -16.49
C ALA A 79 -12.44 5.95 -15.47
N ARG A 80 -12.75 5.97 -14.17
CA ARG A 80 -11.74 5.88 -13.11
C ARG A 80 -12.28 5.24 -11.83
N VAL A 81 -11.56 4.27 -11.28
CA VAL A 81 -11.84 3.68 -9.97
C VAL A 81 -10.81 4.17 -8.95
N SER A 82 -11.30 4.66 -7.81
CA SER A 82 -10.48 5.11 -6.68
C SER A 82 -10.66 4.16 -5.49
N TYR A 83 -9.56 3.77 -4.84
CA TYR A 83 -9.57 2.81 -3.72
C TYR A 83 -9.34 3.48 -2.35
N GLY A 84 -9.08 4.79 -2.33
CA GLY A 84 -8.79 5.55 -1.12
C GLY A 84 -7.72 4.87 -0.25
N SER A 85 -8.01 4.70 1.04
CA SER A 85 -7.12 4.06 2.00
C SER A 85 -7.25 2.52 2.04
N ALA A 86 -7.89 1.87 1.07
CA ALA A 86 -8.08 0.41 1.07
C ALA A 86 -6.74 -0.33 1.11
N PHE A 87 -5.78 0.00 0.24
CA PHE A 87 -4.46 -0.64 0.23
C PHE A 87 -3.70 -0.46 1.54
N GLN A 88 -3.72 0.75 2.09
CA GLN A 88 -3.10 1.05 3.38
C GLN A 88 -3.76 0.25 4.51
N ARG A 89 -5.10 0.22 4.57
CA ARG A 89 -5.84 -0.54 5.59
C ARG A 89 -5.57 -2.03 5.48
N PHE A 90 -5.47 -2.57 4.26
CA PHE A 90 -5.14 -3.97 4.04
C PHE A 90 -3.72 -4.30 4.53
N ALA A 91 -2.73 -3.47 4.18
CA ALA A 91 -1.35 -3.63 4.65
C ALA A 91 -1.26 -3.56 6.19
N LEU A 92 -1.94 -2.59 6.81
CA LEU A 92 -1.97 -2.44 8.27
C LEU A 92 -2.68 -3.62 8.96
N SER A 93 -3.71 -4.21 8.35
CA SER A 93 -4.36 -5.41 8.87
C SER A 93 -3.43 -6.62 8.86
N ALA A 94 -2.61 -6.80 7.82
CA ALA A 94 -1.60 -7.86 7.78
C ALA A 94 -0.53 -7.66 8.87
N LEU A 95 -0.06 -6.42 9.05
CA LEU A 95 0.87 -6.07 10.12
C LEU A 95 0.27 -6.35 11.51
N LYS A 96 -0.99 -5.96 11.72
CA LYS A 96 -1.72 -6.21 12.97
C LYS A 96 -1.81 -7.71 13.27
N ARG A 97 -2.20 -8.54 12.28
CA ARG A 97 -2.27 -10.02 12.42
C ARG A 97 -0.93 -10.61 12.87
N LEU A 98 0.17 -10.19 12.24
CA LEU A 98 1.51 -10.66 12.60
C LEU A 98 1.88 -10.24 14.03
N ALA A 99 1.64 -8.98 14.39
CA ALA A 99 1.95 -8.47 15.73
C ALA A 99 1.15 -9.20 16.83
N GLU A 100 -0.14 -9.48 16.59
CA GLU A 100 -0.99 -10.24 17.51
C GLU A 100 -0.52 -11.69 17.65
N GLY A 101 -0.17 -12.36 16.54
CA GLY A 101 0.37 -13.72 16.57
C GLY A 101 1.69 -13.84 17.35
N ILE A 102 2.59 -12.86 17.19
CA ILE A 102 3.84 -12.79 17.96
C ILE A 102 3.54 -12.57 19.44
N ARG A 103 2.62 -11.64 19.77
CA ARG A 103 2.27 -11.31 21.14
C ARG A 103 1.62 -12.47 21.89
N GLU A 104 0.71 -13.20 21.25
CA GLU A 104 -0.16 -14.18 21.90
C GLU A 104 0.44 -15.59 21.93
N ALA A 105 1.05 -16.02 20.81
CA ALA A 105 1.54 -17.39 20.65
C ALA A 105 3.07 -17.48 20.50
N GLY A 106 3.79 -16.35 20.50
CA GLY A 106 5.20 -16.29 20.08
C GLY A 106 5.40 -16.69 18.62
N GLY A 107 4.31 -16.79 17.85
CA GLY A 107 4.27 -17.38 16.53
C GLY A 107 4.56 -16.35 15.45
N HIS A 108 5.52 -16.66 14.59
CA HIS A 108 5.91 -15.86 13.42
C HIS A 108 5.49 -16.53 12.11
N ALA A 109 4.55 -17.49 12.17
CA ALA A 109 4.08 -18.28 11.04
C ALA A 109 3.57 -17.42 9.86
N ALA A 110 2.91 -16.29 10.15
CA ALA A 110 2.41 -15.37 9.14
C ALA A 110 3.53 -14.70 8.31
N MET A 111 4.79 -14.72 8.75
CA MET A 111 5.92 -14.23 7.94
C MET A 111 6.10 -15.06 6.66
N ARG A 112 5.56 -16.29 6.58
CA ARG A 112 5.57 -17.09 5.35
C ARG A 112 4.71 -16.49 4.23
N GLU A 113 3.77 -15.60 4.54
CA GLU A 113 2.95 -14.88 3.56
C GLU A 113 3.66 -13.62 3.01
N ALA A 114 4.80 -13.22 3.62
CA ALA A 114 5.51 -12.00 3.23
C ALA A 114 6.35 -12.20 1.97
N MET A 115 6.55 -11.12 1.21
CA MET A 115 7.51 -11.09 0.10
C MET A 115 8.89 -11.52 0.59
N THR A 116 9.56 -12.34 -0.22
CA THR A 116 10.98 -12.64 -0.03
C THR A 116 11.83 -11.37 -0.19
N SER A 117 13.03 -11.36 0.39
CA SER A 117 13.96 -10.24 0.19
C SER A 117 14.28 -9.99 -1.28
N ARG A 118 14.27 -11.05 -2.10
CA ARG A 118 14.48 -10.94 -3.55
C ARG A 118 13.32 -10.19 -4.22
N GLU A 119 12.08 -10.62 -4.01
CA GLU A 119 10.89 -9.96 -4.57
C GLU A 119 10.80 -8.50 -4.13
N LEU A 120 11.09 -8.22 -2.85
CA LEU A 120 11.13 -6.86 -2.32
C LEU A 120 12.20 -6.01 -3.01
N GLN A 121 13.41 -6.55 -3.20
CA GLN A 121 14.48 -5.84 -3.90
C GLN A 121 14.15 -5.62 -5.38
N GLU A 122 13.55 -6.60 -6.06
CA GLU A 122 13.12 -6.48 -7.45
C GLU A 122 12.03 -5.40 -7.61
N MET A 123 11.04 -5.37 -6.70
CA MET A 123 10.02 -4.34 -6.64
C MET A 123 10.62 -2.94 -6.42
N LEU A 124 11.51 -2.79 -5.43
CA LEU A 124 12.11 -1.50 -5.06
C LEU A 124 13.12 -0.96 -6.08
N ARG A 125 13.84 -1.85 -6.80
CA ARG A 125 14.78 -1.45 -7.85
C ARG A 125 14.09 -0.93 -9.11
N GLY A 126 12.77 -1.13 -9.22
CA GLY A 126 11.98 -0.75 -10.38
C GLY A 126 12.31 -1.64 -11.58
N ALA A 127 11.36 -2.46 -12.00
CA ALA A 127 11.48 -3.21 -13.25
C ALA A 127 11.81 -2.23 -14.41
N ALA A 128 13.06 -2.27 -14.88
CA ALA A 128 13.52 -1.85 -16.20
C ALA A 128 13.15 -0.44 -16.76
N ILE A 129 12.73 0.55 -15.96
CA ILE A 129 12.63 1.95 -16.45
C ILE A 129 13.96 2.71 -16.32
N ILE A 130 14.85 2.31 -15.40
CA ILE A 130 16.21 2.87 -15.23
C ILE A 130 17.28 1.95 -15.88
N GLY A 131 16.87 0.98 -16.71
CA GLY A 131 17.78 -0.01 -17.30
C GLY A 131 18.49 0.42 -18.59
N ARG A 132 18.02 1.47 -19.29
CA ARG A 132 18.58 1.85 -20.62
C ARG A 132 19.52 3.06 -20.64
N GLN A 133 19.60 3.86 -19.56
CA GLN A 133 20.44 5.06 -19.58
C GLN A 133 21.69 5.01 -18.67
N SER A 134 21.74 4.19 -17.62
CA SER A 134 22.88 4.23 -16.68
C SER A 134 24.09 3.39 -17.12
N GLN A 135 23.93 2.43 -18.04
CA GLN A 135 25.04 1.57 -18.48
C GLN A 135 25.99 2.22 -19.49
N ARG A 136 25.72 3.44 -19.98
CA ARG A 136 26.64 4.14 -20.89
C ARG A 136 27.63 5.08 -20.19
N HIS A 137 27.47 5.37 -18.90
CA HIS A 137 28.31 6.37 -18.21
C HIS A 137 29.05 5.85 -16.97
N LEU A 138 28.79 4.62 -16.55
CA LEU A 138 29.52 4.02 -15.43
C LEU A 138 30.20 2.78 -15.96
N GLY A 139 31.52 2.85 -16.16
CA GLY A 139 32.40 1.72 -16.44
C GLY A 139 32.49 0.75 -15.26
N VAL A 140 31.35 0.24 -14.81
CA VAL A 140 31.25 -0.77 -13.76
C VAL A 140 31.09 -2.11 -14.46
N ARG A 141 32.19 -2.87 -14.52
CA ARG A 141 32.15 -4.30 -14.84
C ARG A 141 31.09 -4.96 -13.98
N ALA A 142 30.21 -5.72 -14.62
CA ALA A 142 29.19 -6.52 -13.96
C ALA A 142 29.84 -7.42 -12.89
N LEU A 143 29.54 -7.15 -11.63
CA LEU A 143 29.69 -8.12 -10.55
C LEU A 143 28.49 -9.07 -10.65
N HIS A 144 28.56 -10.00 -11.60
CA HIS A 144 27.74 -11.19 -11.57
C HIS A 144 28.35 -12.21 -10.62
N ASP A 145 27.46 -12.85 -9.87
CA ASP A 145 27.64 -14.06 -9.04
C ASP A 145 28.46 -13.92 -7.75
N HIS A 146 27.76 -13.55 -6.68
CA HIS A 146 28.12 -14.00 -5.34
C HIS A 146 26.99 -14.87 -4.76
N PRO A 147 27.28 -16.13 -4.36
CA PRO A 147 26.32 -16.99 -3.70
C PRO A 147 26.14 -16.50 -2.26
N HIS A 148 25.07 -15.76 -1.99
CA HIS A 148 24.72 -15.33 -0.63
C HIS A 148 23.55 -16.15 -0.10
N ALA A 149 23.85 -17.40 0.28
CA ALA A 149 23.02 -18.17 1.21
C ALA A 149 23.78 -18.62 2.48
N ASP A 150 25.12 -18.71 2.47
CA ASP A 150 25.85 -19.35 3.60
C ASP A 150 26.74 -18.39 4.42
N GLY A 151 26.70 -17.08 4.18
CA GLY A 151 27.70 -16.14 4.69
C GLY A 151 27.47 -15.54 6.09
N TYR A 152 26.28 -15.66 6.67
CA TYR A 152 26.01 -15.01 7.98
C TYR A 152 26.71 -15.74 9.13
N ALA A 153 26.89 -17.07 9.03
CA ALA A 153 27.59 -17.85 10.04
C ALA A 153 29.13 -17.65 10.00
N ALA A 154 29.71 -17.44 8.83
CA ALA A 154 31.17 -17.44 8.65
C ALA A 154 31.86 -16.12 9.06
N ARG A 155 31.15 -14.97 9.00
CA ARG A 155 31.73 -13.67 9.43
C ARG A 155 31.91 -13.52 10.94
N SER A 156 31.39 -14.46 11.73
CA SER A 156 31.56 -14.46 13.19
C SER A 156 32.96 -14.90 13.67
N ARG A 157 33.84 -15.42 12.79
CA ARG A 157 35.16 -15.96 13.20
C ARG A 157 36.39 -15.23 12.65
N ALA A 158 36.24 -14.22 11.79
CA ALA A 158 37.38 -13.57 11.15
C ALA A 158 37.25 -12.04 11.12
N ALA A 159 37.24 -11.41 12.30
CA ALA A 159 37.46 -9.96 12.44
C ALA A 159 37.91 -9.59 13.87
N ALA A 160 39.04 -10.13 14.31
CA ALA A 160 39.81 -9.51 15.40
C ALA A 160 40.89 -8.64 14.77
N ARG A 161 40.57 -7.35 14.53
CA ARG A 161 41.60 -6.33 14.29
C ARG A 161 42.10 -5.85 15.66
N PRO A 162 43.42 -5.82 15.92
CA PRO A 162 43.92 -5.25 17.17
C PRO A 162 43.66 -3.73 17.16
N GLY A 163 42.95 -3.23 18.18
CA GLY A 163 42.86 -1.79 18.46
C GLY A 163 41.49 -1.11 18.29
N VAL A 164 40.38 -1.82 18.12
CA VAL A 164 39.03 -1.20 18.15
C VAL A 164 38.18 -1.85 19.23
N GLU A 165 38.04 -1.17 20.37
CA GLU A 165 37.25 -1.63 21.51
C GLU A 165 35.75 -1.36 21.28
N PHE A 166 35.04 -2.34 20.74
CA PHE A 166 33.58 -2.42 20.81
C PHE A 166 33.19 -3.71 21.53
N ALA A 167 33.17 -3.68 22.85
CA ALA A 167 32.65 -4.78 23.66
C ALA A 167 32.08 -4.28 24.99
N ARG A 168 30.85 -3.77 24.99
CA ARG A 168 30.00 -3.96 26.17
C ARG A 168 29.27 -5.28 25.98
N ALA A 169 29.77 -6.30 26.67
CA ALA A 169 29.37 -7.70 26.55
C ALA A 169 27.85 -7.87 26.54
N TYR A 170 27.32 -8.46 25.47
CA TYR A 170 25.96 -8.97 25.41
C TYR A 170 25.85 -10.12 26.41
N ARG A 171 25.25 -9.88 27.58
CA ARG A 171 24.99 -10.94 28.55
C ARG A 171 23.89 -11.83 27.97
N GLN A 172 24.21 -13.07 27.63
CA GLN A 172 23.21 -14.02 27.13
C GLN A 172 22.05 -14.12 28.13
N PRO A 173 20.78 -14.04 27.69
CA PRO A 173 19.66 -14.31 28.58
C PRO A 173 19.71 -15.78 29.03
N PRO A 174 19.30 -16.09 30.27
CA PRO A 174 19.23 -17.46 30.75
C PRO A 174 18.32 -18.30 29.84
N GLN A 175 18.65 -19.58 29.69
CA GLN A 175 17.97 -20.48 28.77
C GLN A 175 16.45 -20.46 28.98
N GLY A 176 15.71 -20.29 27.88
CA GLY A 176 14.24 -20.25 27.87
C GLY A 176 13.61 -18.86 27.66
N ARG A 177 14.39 -17.78 27.50
CA ARG A 177 13.86 -16.46 27.13
C ARG A 177 14.50 -15.94 25.84
N CYS A 178 13.73 -15.94 24.75
CA CYS A 178 14.16 -15.36 23.49
C CYS A 178 14.24 -13.83 23.62
N ALA A 179 15.40 -13.23 23.33
CA ALA A 179 15.58 -11.78 23.34
C ALA A 179 14.94 -11.17 22.08
N ILE A 180 13.67 -10.76 22.19
CA ILE A 180 13.00 -9.97 21.15
C ILE A 180 13.67 -8.59 21.13
N THR A 181 14.58 -8.38 20.18
CA THR A 181 15.15 -7.06 19.91
C THR A 181 14.17 -6.28 19.04
N LEU A 182 13.20 -5.62 19.66
CA LEU A 182 12.46 -4.54 19.02
C LEU A 182 13.37 -3.31 19.02
N LEU A 183 13.81 -2.86 17.85
CA LEU A 183 14.42 -1.55 17.64
C LEU A 183 13.42 -0.44 18.01
N HIS A 184 13.25 -0.15 19.30
CA HIS A 184 12.59 1.05 19.80
C HIS A 184 13.67 1.97 20.37
N GLY A 185 14.05 2.97 19.57
CA GLY A 185 14.85 4.10 19.98
C GLY A 185 14.14 5.40 19.66
N ILE A 186 12.97 5.65 20.28
CA ILE A 186 12.42 7.01 20.45
C ILE A 186 11.93 7.14 21.90
N ALA A 187 12.32 8.26 22.50
CA ALA A 187 12.47 8.53 23.93
C ALA A 187 11.21 8.53 24.79
N ALA A 188 11.41 8.32 26.10
CA ALA A 188 10.78 9.13 27.14
C ALA A 188 11.68 9.21 28.37
N ALA A 189 12.43 10.31 28.50
CA ALA A 189 13.01 10.73 29.76
C ALA A 189 11.89 11.34 30.63
N ARG A 190 11.57 10.72 31.77
CA ARG A 190 10.90 11.40 32.89
C ARG A 190 11.41 10.87 34.22
N ARG A 191 12.13 11.78 34.89
CA ARG A 191 12.39 12.04 36.33
C ARG A 191 12.47 10.85 37.28
#